data_AF-A0A535GX99-F1
#
_entry.id   AF-A0A535GX99-F1
#
_cell.length_a   1.000
_cell.length_b   1.000
_cell.length_c   1.000
_cell.angle_alpha   90.00
_cell.angle_beta   90.00
_cell.angle_gamma   90.00
#
_symmetry.space_group_name_H-M   'P 1'
#
loop_
_entity.id
_entity.type
_entity.pdbx_description
1 polymer ?
#
loop_
_entity_poly.entity_id
_entity_poly.type
_entity_poly.pdbx_seq_one_letter_code
_entity_poly.pdbx_strand_id
1 'polypeptide(L)'
;MFKRRFMAASLAACGALLIAACGSGSNNAGETGPINVGITGPFTGPYADPGIAIRNAGELAISDINAAGGINGRQLKAFTA
;
A
#
# COMPACT_ATOMS: atom_id res chain seq x y z
N MET A 1 6.24 36.52 39.78
CA MET A 1 5.35 35.46 39.23
C MET A 1 5.47 35.24 37.71
N PHE A 2 5.95 36.21 36.92
CA PHE A 2 6.12 36.08 35.46
C PHE A 2 7.15 35.02 35.01
N LYS A 3 8.29 34.91 35.71
CA LYS A 3 9.38 33.97 35.38
C LYS A 3 8.99 32.48 35.46
N ARG A 4 8.03 32.11 36.32
CA ARG A 4 7.54 30.72 36.48
C ARG A 4 6.63 30.28 35.34
N ARG A 5 5.91 31.22 34.71
CA ARG A 5 5.01 30.95 33.57
C ARG A 5 5.79 30.76 32.27
N PHE A 6 6.89 31.50 32.09
CA PHE A 6 7.80 31.34 30.95
C PHE A 6 8.55 30.00 30.96
N MET A 7 8.93 29.48 32.13
CA MET A 7 9.65 28.21 32.26
C MET A 7 8.74 26.99 31.98
N ALA A 8 7.46 27.07 32.35
CA ALA A 8 6.47 26.04 32.04
C ALA A 8 6.13 25.96 30.54
N ALA A 9 6.13 27.09 29.84
CA ALA A 9 5.89 27.14 28.39
C ALA A 9 7.01 26.49 27.57
N SER A 10 8.27 26.61 28.03
CA SER A 10 9.44 25.98 27.40
C SER A 10 9.41 24.44 27.51
N LEU A 11 8.97 23.90 28.65
CA LEU A 11 8.93 22.45 28.86
C LEU A 11 7.81 21.78 28.05
N ALA A 12 6.67 22.45 27.88
CA ALA A 12 5.58 22.00 27.03
C ALA A 12 5.96 21.99 25.53
N ALA A 13 6.75 22.98 25.09
CA ALA A 13 7.24 23.04 23.71
C ALA A 13 8.21 21.89 23.38
N CYS A 14 9.11 21.52 24.30
CA CYS A 14 10.00 20.37 24.13
C CYS A 14 9.23 19.03 24.10
N GLY A 15 8.16 18.88 24.88
CA GLY A 15 7.32 17.68 24.86
C GLY A 15 6.61 17.45 23.52
N ALA A 16 6.17 18.53 22.85
CA ALA A 16 5.53 18.45 21.54
C ALA A 16 6.50 18.03 20.42
N LEU A 17 7.77 18.44 20.51
CA LEU A 17 8.82 18.07 19.55
C LEU A 17 9.19 16.58 19.61
N LEU A 18 9.12 15.96 20.79
CA LEU A 18 9.42 14.54 20.97
C LEU A 18 8.34 13.63 20.38
N ILE A 19 7.07 14.06 20.38
CA ILE A 19 5.95 13.32 19.77
C ILE A 19 6.04 13.38 18.23
N ALA A 20 6.50 14.50 17.67
CA ALA A 20 6.69 14.64 16.23
C ALA A 20 7.87 13.80 15.70
N ALA A 21 8.90 13.54 16.52
CA ALA A 21 10.09 12.81 16.12
C ALA A 21 9.90 11.29 16.01
N CYS A 22 8.97 10.70 16.77
CA CYS A 22 8.66 9.26 16.69
C CYS A 22 7.59 8.90 15.64
N GLY A 23 6.98 9.88 14.97
CA GLY A 23 6.04 9.66 13.88
C GLY A 23 6.69 9.40 12.52
N SER A 24 8.01 9.58 12.42
CA SER A 24 8.79 9.36 11.21
C SER A 24 9.16 7.88 11.08
N GLY A 25 8.15 7.04 10.85
CA GLY A 25 8.38 5.70 10.32
C GLY A 25 9.24 5.81 9.06
N SER A 26 10.25 4.95 8.95
CA SER A 26 11.10 4.87 7.75
C SER A 26 10.24 4.75 6.52
N ASN A 27 10.04 5.88 5.82
CA ASN A 27 9.60 5.89 4.45
C ASN A 27 10.78 5.38 3.63
N ASN A 28 10.95 4.05 3.63
CA ASN A 28 11.50 3.38 2.48
C ASN A 28 10.72 3.96 1.30
N ALA A 29 11.39 4.70 0.42
CA ALA A 29 10.81 5.14 -0.84
C ALA A 29 10.58 3.88 -1.70
N GLY A 30 9.64 3.06 -1.26
CA GLY A 30 9.21 1.85 -1.92
C GLY A 30 8.54 2.26 -3.20
N GLU A 31 8.95 1.61 -4.29
CA GLU A 31 8.29 1.57 -5.60
C GLU A 31 6.85 2.08 -5.52
N THR A 32 6.63 3.32 -5.97
CA THR A 32 5.33 3.98 -5.90
C THR A 32 4.41 3.41 -6.97
N GLY A 33 3.20 3.01 -6.58
CA GLY A 33 2.18 2.54 -7.51
C GLY A 33 1.95 1.02 -7.48
N PRO A 34 0.97 0.55 -8.27
CA PRO A 34 0.53 -0.84 -8.22
C PRO A 34 1.57 -1.81 -8.77
N ILE A 35 1.50 -3.05 -8.31
CA ILE A 35 2.26 -4.17 -8.87
C ILE A 35 1.48 -4.70 -10.08
N ASN A 36 2.05 -4.58 -11.28
CA ASN A 36 1.41 -5.08 -12.48
C ASN A 36 1.59 -6.61 -12.58
N VAL A 37 0.49 -7.32 -12.78
CA VAL A 37 0.45 -8.78 -12.89
C VAL A 37 -0.14 -9.16 -14.24
N GLY A 38 0.66 -9.85 -15.06
CA GLY A 38 0.24 -10.34 -16.37
C GLY A 38 -0.46 -11.69 -16.24
N ILE A 39 -1.65 -11.81 -16.82
CA ILE A 39 -2.34 -13.09 -17.01
C ILE A 39 -2.20 -13.46 -18.49
N THR A 40 -1.50 -14.55 -18.77
CA THR A 40 -1.28 -15.05 -20.14
C THR A 40 -2.10 -16.31 -20.36
N GLY A 41 -2.81 -16.36 -21.49
CA GLY A 41 -3.60 -17.53 -21.86
C GLY A 41 -4.24 -17.37 -23.24
N PRO A 42 -4.73 -18.47 -23.85
CA PRO A 42 -5.52 -18.40 -25.06
C PRO A 42 -6.88 -17.78 -24.71
N PHE A 43 -7.02 -16.46 -24.86
CA PHE A 43 -8.29 -15.78 -24.59
C PHE A 43 -9.23 -15.79 -25.80
N THR A 44 -8.77 -16.32 -26.93
CA THR A 44 -9.50 -16.42 -28.19
C THR A 44 -9.21 -17.76 -28.89
N GLY A 45 -10.03 -18.10 -29.89
CA GLY A 45 -9.88 -19.32 -30.67
C GLY A 45 -10.47 -20.58 -30.00
N PRO A 46 -10.16 -21.78 -30.50
CA PRO A 46 -10.78 -23.03 -30.05
C PRO A 46 -10.49 -23.41 -28.59
N TYR A 47 -9.46 -22.80 -27.99
CA TYR A 47 -9.05 -23.03 -26.61
C TYR A 47 -9.34 -21.82 -25.71
N ALA A 48 -10.28 -20.94 -26.10
CA ALA A 48 -10.62 -19.74 -25.34
C ALA A 48 -11.15 -20.06 -23.94
N ASP A 49 -12.06 -21.02 -23.82
CA ASP A 49 -12.76 -21.34 -22.57
C ASP A 49 -11.83 -21.58 -21.37
N PRO A 50 -10.80 -22.45 -21.45
CA PRO A 50 -9.85 -22.61 -20.34
C PRO A 50 -9.05 -21.34 -20.07
N GLY A 51 -8.71 -20.54 -21.08
CA GLY A 51 -8.00 -19.27 -20.90
C GLY A 51 -8.86 -18.23 -20.17
N ILE A 52 -10.15 -18.14 -20.49
CA ILE A 52 -11.11 -17.28 -19.79
C ILE A 52 -11.26 -17.73 -18.32
N ALA A 53 -11.33 -19.03 -18.06
CA ALA A 53 -11.39 -19.55 -16.69
C ALA A 53 -10.14 -19.17 -15.87
N ILE A 54 -8.94 -19.28 -16.48
CA ILE A 54 -7.68 -18.85 -15.85
C ILE A 54 -7.68 -17.36 -15.55
N ARG A 55 -8.14 -16.52 -16.50
CA ARG A 55 -8.24 -15.07 -16.28
C ARG A 55 -9.14 -14.74 -15.11
N ASN A 56 -10.34 -15.30 -15.09
CA ASN A 56 -11.31 -15.02 -14.03
C ASN A 56 -10.77 -15.47 -12.66
N ALA A 57 -10.09 -16.61 -12.59
CA ALA A 57 -9.45 -17.09 -11.36
C ALA A 57 -8.30 -16.17 -10.91
N GLY A 58 -7.47 -15.68 -11.85
CA GLY A 58 -6.39 -14.74 -11.55
C GLY A 58 -6.90 -13.39 -11.06
N GLU A 59 -7.96 -12.86 -11.69
CA GLU A 59 -8.61 -11.61 -11.28
C GLU A 59 -9.25 -11.73 -9.89
N LEU A 60 -9.89 -12.87 -9.59
CA LEU A 60 -10.44 -13.15 -8.26
C LEU A 60 -9.33 -13.18 -7.20
N ALA A 61 -8.24 -13.90 -7.45
CA ALA A 61 -7.11 -13.95 -6.52
C ALA A 61 -6.48 -12.57 -6.27
N ILE A 62 -6.35 -11.75 -7.32
CA ILE A 62 -5.89 -10.37 -7.21
C ILE A 62 -6.84 -9.54 -6.34
N SER A 63 -8.16 -9.70 -6.52
CA SER A 63 -9.17 -9.04 -5.70
C SER A 63 -9.04 -9.41 -4.22
N ASP A 64 -8.89 -10.69 -3.90
CA ASP A 64 -8.74 -11.18 -2.53
C ASP A 64 -7.45 -10.64 -1.87
N ILE A 65 -6.33 -10.64 -2.60
CA ILE A 65 -5.06 -10.08 -2.12
C ILE A 65 -5.18 -8.59 -1.86
N ASN A 66 -5.82 -7.85 -2.77
CA ASN A 66 -6.02 -6.41 -2.63
C ASN A 66 -6.93 -6.08 -1.44
N ALA A 67 -8.00 -6.86 -1.24
CA ALA A 67 -8.89 -6.75 -0.09
C ALA A 67 -8.16 -7.04 1.25
N ALA A 68 -7.16 -7.92 1.24
CA ALA A 68 -6.29 -8.21 2.38
C ALA A 68 -5.19 -7.14 2.62
N GLY A 69 -5.17 -6.05 1.85
CA GLY A 69 -4.20 -4.96 2.00
C GLY A 69 -3.06 -4.96 0.98
N GLY A 70 -3.09 -5.85 -0.02
CA GLY A 70 -2.08 -5.95 -1.07
C GLY A 70 -0.77 -6.59 -0.58
N ILE A 71 0.29 -6.44 -1.37
CA ILE A 71 1.63 -6.95 -1.05
C ILE A 71 2.50 -5.77 -0.62
N ASN A 72 2.99 -5.79 0.63
CA ASN A 72 3.76 -4.69 1.22
C ASN A 72 3.04 -3.33 1.10
N GLY A 73 1.71 -3.33 1.26
CA GLY A 73 0.86 -2.14 1.13
C GLY A 73 0.61 -1.69 -0.31
N ARG A 74 1.10 -2.42 -1.32
CA ARG A 74 0.90 -2.11 -2.74
C ARG A 74 -0.20 -2.96 -3.33
N GLN A 75 -1.11 -2.31 -4.05
CA GLN A 75 -2.21 -2.96 -4.77
C GLN A 75 -1.71 -3.64 -6.04
N LEU A 76 -2.30 -4.78 -6.38
CA LEU A 76 -2.04 -5.51 -7.62
C LEU A 76 -2.96 -5.00 -8.72
N LYS A 77 -2.44 -4.92 -9.94
CA LYS A 77 -3.21 -4.56 -11.14
C LYS A 77 -3.05 -5.67 -12.18
N ALA A 78 -4.15 -6.34 -12.49
CA ALA A 78 -4.19 -7.34 -13.55
C ALA A 78 -4.11 -6.67 -14.93
N PHE A 79 -3.40 -7.30 -15.85
CA PHE A 79 -3.54 -7.05 -17.28
C PHE A 79 -3.44 -8.38 -18.02
N THR A 80 -4.20 -8.52 -19.10
CA THR A 80 -4.12 -9.70 -19.96
C THR A 80 -3.14 -9.43 -21.09
N ALA A 81 -2.26 -10.39 -21.35
CA ALA A 81 -1.30 -10.36 -22.45
C ALA A 81 -1.45 -11.61 -23.33
#